data_AF-A0A1A8L326-F1
#
_entry.id   AF-A0A1A8L326-F1
#
_cell.length_a   1.000
_cell.length_b   1.000
_cell.length_c   1.000
_cell.angle_alpha   90.00
_cell.angle_beta   90.00
_cell.angle_gamma   90.00
#
_symmetry.space_group_name_H-M   'P 1'
#
loop_
_entity.id
_entity.type
_entity.pdbx_description
1 polymer ?
#
loop_
_entity_poly.entity_id
_entity_poly.type
_entity_poly.pdbx_seq_one_letter_code
_entity_poly.pdbx_strand_id
1 'polypeptide(L)'
;LERVLCEFFEQNKIPWKNLVSMLMDSCSVMRGSKTGLETRLHQYCPTLLDIDADSCHHMHNAAKKFAEPLTTIWRNSSVISK
;
A
#
# COMPACT_ATOMS: atom_id res chain seq x y z
N LEU A 1 -2.78 -9.04 8.02
CA LEU A 1 -1.38 -8.75 7.66
C LEU A 1 -0.52 -8.54 8.90
N GLU A 2 -0.86 -7.61 9.81
CA GLU A 2 -0.14 -7.40 11.07
C GLU A 2 0.12 -8.71 11.84
N ARG A 3 -0.92 -9.49 12.14
CA ARG A 3 -0.76 -10.77 12.84
C ARG A 3 0.27 -11.69 12.18
N VAL A 4 0.24 -11.79 10.85
CA VAL A 4 1.16 -12.64 10.07
C VAL A 4 2.60 -12.12 10.19
N LEU A 5 2.80 -10.80 10.20
CA LEU A 5 4.12 -10.20 10.43
C LEU A 5 4.62 -10.48 11.84
N CYS A 6 3.77 -10.32 12.87
CA CYS A 6 4.14 -10.64 14.24
C CYS A 6 4.53 -12.12 14.39
N GLU A 7 3.71 -13.04 13.88
CA GLU A 7 4.00 -14.48 13.85
C GLU A 7 5.33 -14.76 13.13
N PHE A 8 5.59 -14.12 12.00
CA PHE A 8 6.85 -14.29 11.25
C PHE A 8 8.07 -13.82 12.05
N PHE A 9 8.02 -12.63 12.67
CA PHE A 9 9.12 -12.11 13.47
C PHE A 9 9.39 -12.99 14.70
N GLU A 10 8.34 -13.44 15.38
CA GLU A 10 8.44 -14.32 16.53
C GLU A 10 9.02 -15.69 16.17
N GLN A 11 8.48 -16.35 15.14
CA GLN A 11 8.93 -17.68 14.70
C GLN A 11 10.40 -17.68 14.26
N ASN A 12 10.82 -16.61 13.57
CA ASN A 12 12.19 -16.47 13.10
C ASN A 12 13.14 -15.82 14.13
N LYS A 13 12.64 -15.48 15.33
CA LYS A 13 13.39 -14.79 16.38
C LYS A 13 14.06 -13.50 15.89
N ILE A 14 13.37 -12.76 15.02
CA ILE A 14 13.83 -11.50 14.46
C ILE A 14 13.38 -10.38 15.41
N PRO A 15 14.31 -9.65 16.07
CA PRO A 15 13.94 -8.51 16.88
C PRO A 15 13.35 -7.39 16.02
N TRP A 16 12.25 -6.77 16.47
CA TRP A 16 11.62 -5.65 15.76
C TRP A 16 12.56 -4.48 15.48
N LYS A 17 13.54 -4.22 16.34
CA LYS A 17 14.59 -3.21 16.14
C LYS A 17 15.45 -3.43 14.88
N ASN A 18 15.43 -4.63 14.30
CA ASN A 18 16.13 -4.92 13.05
C ASN A 18 15.33 -4.46 11.83
N LEU A 19 14.03 -4.19 11.98
CA LEU A 19 13.20 -3.65 10.92
C LEU A 19 13.48 -2.15 10.78
N VAL A 20 14.21 -1.80 9.73
CA VAL A 20 14.57 -0.40 9.43
C VAL A 20 13.46 0.29 8.64
N SER A 21 12.95 -0.36 7.59
CA SER A 21 11.94 0.21 6.69
C SER A 21 11.08 -0.90 6.09
N MET A 22 9.86 -0.55 5.67
CA MET A 22 8.96 -1.48 4.96
C MET A 22 8.29 -0.77 3.81
N LEU A 23 8.44 -1.30 2.59
CA LEU A 23 7.75 -0.78 1.41
C LEU A 23 6.31 -1.29 1.40
N MET A 24 5.35 -0.38 1.23
CA MET A 24 3.91 -0.67 1.28
C MET A 24 3.16 0.05 0.16
N ASP A 25 1.96 -0.42 -0.15
CA ASP A 25 1.03 0.29 -1.02
C ASP A 25 0.56 1.60 -0.38
N SER A 26 0.18 2.58 -1.21
CA SER A 26 -0.37 3.86 -0.73
C SER A 26 -1.83 3.78 -0.26
N CYS A 27 -2.43 2.60 -0.20
CA CYS A 27 -3.84 2.48 0.16
C CYS A 27 -4.07 2.73 1.66
N SER A 28 -5.28 3.19 2.01
CA SER A 28 -5.61 3.58 3.39
C SER A 28 -5.49 2.45 4.40
N VAL A 29 -5.65 1.20 3.98
CA VAL A 29 -5.47 0.01 4.84
C VAL A 29 -4.01 -0.14 5.26
N MET A 30 -3.06 0.27 4.40
CA MET A 30 -1.63 0.19 4.67
C MET A 30 -1.13 1.44 5.40
N ARG A 31 -1.56 2.63 4.97
CA ARG A 31 -0.98 3.93 5.42
C ARG A 31 -1.98 4.90 6.05
N GLY A 32 -3.13 4.41 6.51
CA GLY A 32 -4.11 5.24 7.22
C GLY A 32 -3.56 5.72 8.58
N SER A 33 -3.74 7.00 8.90
CA SER A 33 -3.15 7.66 10.09
C SER A 33 -3.60 7.14 11.46
N LYS A 34 -4.64 6.30 11.51
CA LYS A 34 -5.19 5.75 12.76
C LYS A 34 -5.12 4.22 12.79
N THR A 35 -5.49 3.60 11.68
CA THR A 35 -5.67 2.16 11.54
C THR A 35 -4.95 1.62 10.31
N GLY A 36 -3.94 2.33 9.80
CA GLY A 36 -3.01 1.80 8.82
C GLY A 36 -2.15 0.72 9.44
N LEU A 37 -1.69 -0.23 8.61
CA LEU A 37 -0.69 -1.19 9.04
C LEU A 37 0.59 -0.49 9.53
N GLU A 38 1.05 0.54 8.80
CA GLU A 38 2.19 1.37 9.17
C GLU A 38 2.07 1.90 10.61
N THR A 39 0.95 2.56 10.91
CA THR A 39 0.70 3.16 12.23
C THR A 39 0.68 2.13 13.35
N ARG A 40 0.17 0.91 13.07
CA ARG A 40 0.21 -0.18 14.05
C ARG A 40 1.61 -0.77 14.19
N LEU A 41 2.39 -0.86 13.12
CA LEU A 41 3.77 -1.34 13.17
C LEU A 41 4.69 -0.41 13.96
N HIS A 42 4.43 0.90 13.99
CA HIS A 42 5.16 1.83 14.86
C HIS A 42 5.01 1.53 16.36
N GLN A 43 3.97 0.81 16.78
CA GLN A 43 3.84 0.35 18.17
C GLN A 43 4.89 -0.72 18.53
N TYR A 44 5.35 -1.49 17.55
CA TYR A 44 6.38 -2.53 17.73
C TYR A 44 7.78 -2.04 17.37
N CYS A 45 7.91 -1.17 16.36
CA CYS A 45 9.15 -0.54 15.93
C CYS A 45 8.96 0.99 15.77
N PRO A 46 9.14 1.78 16.85
CA PRO A 46 9.00 3.25 16.78
C PRO A 46 10.02 3.92 15.84
N THR A 47 11.12 3.24 15.53
CA THR A 47 12.17 3.71 14.63
C THR A 47 11.94 3.33 13.16
N LEU A 48 10.78 2.76 12.84
CA LEU A 48 10.45 2.36 11.47
C LEU A 48 10.46 3.59 10.55
N LEU A 49 11.35 3.56 9.56
CA LEU A 49 11.43 4.54 8.49
C LEU A 49 10.36 4.22 7.44
N ASP A 50 9.38 5.12 7.31
CA ASP A 50 8.40 5.09 6.24
C ASP A 50 9.05 5.66 4.96
N ILE A 51 9.50 4.74 4.10
CA ILE A 51 9.90 5.06 2.74
C ILE A 51 8.61 5.01 1.93
N ASP A 52 8.21 6.17 1.41
CA ASP A 52 6.97 6.36 0.65
C ASP A 52 6.68 5.22 -0.34
N ALA A 53 5.41 5.06 -0.69
CA ALA A 53 4.85 3.83 -1.23
C ALA A 53 5.54 3.32 -2.50
N ASP A 54 5.29 2.03 -2.80
CA ASP A 54 5.83 1.37 -3.98
C ASP A 54 5.62 2.19 -5.27
N SER A 55 6.72 2.55 -5.92
CA SER A 55 6.74 3.32 -7.16
C SER A 55 5.95 2.63 -8.28
N CYS A 56 5.92 1.30 -8.31
CA CYS A 56 5.10 0.55 -9.26
C CYS A 56 3.62 0.88 -9.06
N HIS A 57 3.17 0.97 -7.80
CA HIS A 57 1.82 1.36 -7.48
C HIS A 57 1.51 2.82 -7.83
N HIS A 58 2.45 3.74 -7.63
CA HIS A 58 2.29 5.13 -8.07
C HIS A 58 2.14 5.23 -9.59
N MET A 59 3.01 4.54 -10.33
CA MET A 59 2.93 4.48 -11.80
C MET A 59 1.62 3.89 -12.27
N HIS A 60 1.18 2.77 -11.67
CA HIS A 60 -0.11 2.16 -11.98
C HIS A 60 -1.26 3.13 -11.72
N ASN A 61 -1.30 3.77 -10.55
CA ASN A 61 -2.35 4.72 -10.18
C ASN A 61 -2.36 5.95 -11.09
N ALA A 62 -1.19 6.45 -11.47
CA ALA A 62 -1.06 7.57 -12.40
C ALA A 62 -1.58 7.19 -13.80
N ALA A 63 -1.15 6.03 -14.34
CA ALA A 63 -1.62 5.53 -15.63
C ALA A 63 -3.12 5.26 -15.63
N LYS A 64 -3.64 4.67 -14.55
CA LYS A 64 -5.08 4.42 -14.38
C LYS A 64 -5.88 5.71 -14.40
N LYS A 65 -5.50 6.71 -13.60
CA LYS A 65 -6.15 8.03 -13.58
C LYS A 65 -6.05 8.74 -14.92
N PHE A 66 -4.90 8.67 -15.58
CA PHE A 66 -4.73 9.23 -16.93
C PHE A 66 -5.68 8.59 -17.95
N ALA A 67 -5.92 7.29 -17.83
CA ALA A 67 -6.80 6.54 -18.74
C ALA A 67 -8.30 6.61 -18.38
N GLU A 68 -8.70 7.14 -17.23
CA GLU A 68 -10.11 7.24 -16.79
C GLU A 68 -11.01 7.97 -17.80
N PRO A 69 -10.62 9.11 -18.40
CA PRO A 69 -11.43 9.78 -19.42
C PRO A 69 -11.55 8.94 -20.70
N LEU A 70 -10.46 8.30 -21.14
CA LEU A 70 -10.42 7.50 -22.37
C LEU A 70 -11.31 6.26 -22.25
N THR A 71 -11.28 5.59 -21.10
CA THR A 71 -12.12 4.42 -20.82
C THR A 71 -13.60 4.78 -20.70
N THR A 72 -13.92 5.96 -20.16
CA THR A 72 -15.30 6.47 -20.08
C THR A 72 -15.86 6.79 -21.46
N ILE A 73 -15.09 7.49 -22.30
CA ILE A 73 -15.47 7.80 -23.68
C ILE A 73 -15.69 6.51 -24.47
N TRP A 74 -14.73 5.57 -24.42
CA TRP A 74 -14.87 4.29 -25.11
C TRP A 74 -16.10 3.50 -24.67
N ARG A 75 -16.38 3.44 -23.36
CA ARG A 75 -17.58 2.77 -22.85
C ARG A 75 -18.86 3.43 -23.35
N ASN A 76 -18.92 4.76 -23.36
CA ASN A 76 -20.11 5.49 -23.83
C ASN A 76 -20.30 5.36 -25.34
N SER A 77 -19.24 5.40 -26.15
CA SER A 77 -19.31 5.18 -27.60
C SER A 77 -19.73 3.75 -27.96
N SER A 78 -19.33 2.75 -27.16
CA SER A 78 -19.71 1.35 -27.34
C SER A 78 -21.20 1.07 -27.04
N VAL A 79 -21.84 1.90 -26.20
CA VAL A 79 -23.28 1.81 -25.89
C VAL A 79 -24.13 2.45 -26.98
N ILE A 80 -23.62 3.47 -27.68
CA ILE A 80 -24.33 4.15 -28.78
C ILE A 80 -24.30 3.33 -30.09
N SER A 81 -23.40 2.34 -30.19
CA SER A 81 -23.23 1.48 -31.37
C SER A 81 -24.07 0.19 -31.36
N LYS A 82 -25.04 0.03 -30.46
CA LYS A 82 -25.96 -1.12 -30.41
C LYS A 82 -27.40 -0.72 -30.66
#